data_AF-A0A1F6F3P4-F1
#
_entry.id   AF-A0A1F6F3P4-F1
#
_cell.length_a   1.000
_cell.length_b   1.000
_cell.length_c   1.000
_cell.angle_alpha   90.00
_cell.angle_beta   90.00
_cell.angle_gamma   90.00
#
_symmetry.space_group_name_H-M   'P 1'
#
loop_
_entity.id
_entity.type
_entity.pdbx_description
1 polymer ?
#
loop_
_entity_poly.entity_id
_entity_poly.type
_entity_poly.pdbx_seq_one_letter_code
_entity_poly.pdbx_strand_id
1 'polypeptide(L)'
;MWQDWLVGTVQWVFTIALLFTILDKTKKPPLSTAILTSIGIGIVAITFATLDLWWSFVSAAIMSFEWAIIAIQRYRLDKALYKRGNS
;
A
#
# COMPACT_ATOMS: atom_id res chain seq x y z
N MET A 1 -13.31 -18.25 -10.61
CA MET A 1 -12.22 -18.04 -11.59
C MET A 1 -12.28 -16.67 -12.29
N TRP A 2 -13.40 -16.24 -12.89
CA TRP A 2 -13.46 -14.90 -13.52
C TRP A 2 -13.36 -13.72 -12.51
N GLN A 3 -13.92 -13.89 -11.29
CA GLN A 3 -13.85 -12.87 -10.23
C GLN A 3 -12.42 -12.58 -9.77
N ASP A 4 -11.54 -13.60 -9.78
CA ASP A 4 -10.15 -13.46 -9.36
C ASP A 4 -9.38 -12.59 -10.37
N TRP A 5 -9.64 -12.80 -11.65
CA TRP A 5 -9.08 -11.97 -12.72
C TRP A 5 -9.57 -10.52 -12.63
N LEU A 6 -10.87 -10.30 -12.39
CA LEU A 6 -11.42 -8.94 -12.32
C LEU A 6 -10.88 -8.18 -11.11
N VAL A 7 -10.94 -8.79 -9.92
CA VAL A 7 -10.43 -8.18 -8.68
C VAL A 7 -8.93 -7.94 -8.79
N GLY A 8 -8.15 -8.96 -9.16
CA GLY A 8 -6.71 -8.82 -9.28
C GLY A 8 -6.28 -7.81 -10.34
N THR A 9 -6.98 -7.68 -11.47
CA THR A 9 -6.67 -6.66 -12.49
C THR A 9 -6.83 -5.24 -11.93
N VAL A 10 -7.91 -4.98 -11.20
CA VAL A 10 -8.12 -3.69 -10.54
C VAL A 10 -7.03 -3.42 -9.50
N GLN A 11 -6.64 -4.44 -8.74
CA GLN A 11 -5.55 -4.32 -7.76
C GLN A 11 -4.21 -4.01 -8.42
N TRP A 12 -3.90 -4.63 -9.56
CA TRP A 12 -2.68 -4.33 -10.31
C TRP A 12 -2.64 -2.90 -10.84
N VAL A 13 -3.79 -2.35 -11.28
CA VAL A 13 -3.88 -0.93 -11.66
C VAL A 13 -3.55 -0.04 -10.46
N PHE A 14 -4.08 -0.34 -9.27
CA PHE A 14 -3.75 0.40 -8.06
C PHE A 14 -2.30 0.23 -7.61
N THR A 15 -1.74 -0.97 -7.72
CA THR A 15 -0.32 -1.23 -7.46
C THR A 15 0.57 -0.35 -8.34
N ILE A 16 0.33 -0.33 -9.65
CA ILE A 16 1.09 0.53 -10.58
C ILE A 16 0.91 2.01 -10.23
N ALA A 17 -0.30 2.45 -9.87
CA ALA A 17 -0.54 3.82 -9.43
C ALA A 17 0.22 4.18 -8.13
N LEU A 18 0.30 3.23 -7.18
CA LEU A 18 1.02 3.39 -5.92
C LEU A 18 2.53 3.46 -6.13
N LEU A 19 3.09 2.76 -7.11
CA LEU A 19 4.51 2.90 -7.48
C LEU A 19 4.88 4.37 -7.76
N PHE A 20 4.05 5.10 -8.50
CA PHE A 20 4.30 6.53 -8.74
C PHE A 20 4.25 7.36 -7.44
N THR A 21 3.39 6.99 -6.50
CA THR A 21 3.32 7.63 -5.17
C THR A 21 4.56 7.32 -4.31
N ILE A 22 5.08 6.09 -4.37
CA ILE A 22 6.31 5.67 -3.69
C ILE A 22 7.51 6.47 -4.22
N LEU A 23 7.57 6.68 -5.53
CA LEU A 23 8.64 7.41 -6.21
C LEU A 23 8.58 8.92 -5.95
N ASP A 24 7.41 9.49 -5.66
CA ASP A 24 7.29 10.90 -5.27
C ASP A 24 7.97 11.14 -3.90
N LYS A 25 8.86 12.14 -3.85
CA LYS A 25 9.68 12.44 -2.67
C LYS A 25 8.91 13.20 -1.59
N THR A 26 7.88 13.96 -1.96
CA THR A 26 7.24 14.96 -1.08
C THR A 26 5.76 14.68 -0.87
N LYS A 27 5.05 14.23 -1.90
CA LYS A 27 3.60 14.00 -1.86
C LYS A 27 3.31 12.57 -1.41
N LYS A 28 3.37 12.36 -0.09
CA LYS A 28 3.00 11.08 0.54
C LYS A 28 1.76 11.27 1.42
N PRO A 29 0.80 10.32 1.39
CA PRO A 29 -0.35 10.33 2.30
C PRO A 29 0.05 10.43 3.78
N PRO A 30 -0.87 10.86 4.67
CA PRO A 30 -0.63 10.85 6.11
C PRO A 30 -0.21 9.46 6.62
N LEU A 31 0.67 9.43 7.63
CA LEU A 31 1.23 8.19 8.18
C LEU A 31 0.13 7.25 8.70
N SER A 32 -0.86 7.78 9.41
CA SER A 32 -1.99 7.01 9.94
C SER A 32 -2.79 6.34 8.82
N THR A 33 -3.09 7.07 7.74
CA THR A 33 -3.76 6.52 6.56
C THR A 33 -2.94 5.39 5.96
N ALA A 34 -1.64 5.59 5.74
CA ALA A 34 -0.80 4.57 5.11
C ALA A 34 -0.70 3.27 5.93
N ILE A 35 -0.57 3.37 7.25
CA ILE A 35 -0.54 2.21 8.16
C ILE A 35 -1.89 1.48 8.15
N LEU A 36 -2.99 2.20 8.33
CA LEU A 36 -4.32 1.61 8.35
C LEU A 36 -4.66 0.93 7.04
N THR A 37 -4.31 1.54 5.91
CA THR A 37 -4.53 0.96 4.59
C THR A 37 -3.66 -0.28 4.35
N SER A 38 -2.39 -0.26 4.77
CA SER A 38 -1.51 -1.45 4.68
C SER A 38 -2.09 -2.64 5.45
N ILE A 39 -2.50 -2.42 6.71
CA ILE A 39 -3.09 -3.46 7.56
C ILE A 39 -4.42 -3.95 6.97
N GLY A 40 -5.31 -3.04 6.58
CA GLY A 40 -6.61 -3.39 6.02
C GLY A 40 -6.48 -4.23 4.75
N ILE A 41 -5.61 -3.84 3.82
CA ILE A 41 -5.37 -4.61 2.59
C ILE A 41 -4.68 -5.95 2.91
N GLY A 42 -3.81 -6.00 3.92
CA GLY A 42 -3.18 -7.26 4.37
C GLY A 42 -4.22 -8.28 4.86
N ILE A 43 -5.23 -7.83 5.63
CA ILE A 43 -6.35 -8.67 6.04
C ILE A 43 -7.16 -9.15 4.82
N VAL A 44 -7.40 -8.26 3.85
CA VAL A 44 -8.08 -8.60 2.59
C VAL A 44 -7.28 -9.65 1.80
N ALA A 45 -5.95 -9.53 1.74
CA ALA A 45 -5.09 -10.52 1.09
C ALA A 45 -5.27 -11.91 1.72
N ILE A 46 -5.19 -12.01 3.06
CA ILE A 46 -5.41 -13.27 3.77
C ILE A 46 -6.81 -13.83 3.47
N THR A 47 -7.82 -12.96 3.41
CA THR A 47 -9.18 -13.37 3.04
C THR A 47 -9.22 -13.98 1.63
N PHE A 48 -8.54 -13.39 0.65
CA PHE A 48 -8.44 -13.95 -0.70
C PHE A 48 -7.72 -15.30 -0.73
N ALA A 49 -6.68 -15.50 0.08
CA ALA A 49 -6.04 -16.80 0.22
C ALA A 49 -7.03 -17.86 0.76
N THR A 50 -7.86 -17.52 1.76
CA THR A 50 -8.87 -18.46 2.30
C THR A 50 -10.00 -18.78 1.31
N LEU A 51 -10.21 -17.93 0.30
CA LEU A 51 -11.21 -18.11 -0.75
C LEU A 51 -10.64 -18.72 -2.04
N ASP A 52 -9.37 -19.16 -2.02
CA ASP A 52 -8.65 -19.74 -3.17
C ASP A 52 -8.54 -18.78 -4.37
N LEU A 53 -8.47 -17.47 -4.10
CA LEU A 53 -8.32 -16.38 -5.08
C LEU A 53 -6.85 -15.93 -5.14
N TRP A 54 -5.99 -16.80 -5.64
CA TRP A 54 -4.54 -16.61 -5.58
C TRP A 54 -4.04 -15.37 -6.34
N TRP A 55 -4.68 -15.00 -7.46
CA TRP A 55 -4.26 -13.82 -8.22
C TRP A 55 -4.55 -12.52 -7.46
N SER A 56 -5.73 -12.44 -6.87
CA SER A 56 -6.15 -11.35 -5.99
C SER A 56 -5.33 -11.33 -4.70
N PHE A 57 -5.00 -12.49 -4.12
CA PHE A 57 -4.12 -12.58 -2.96
C PHE A 57 -2.75 -11.95 -3.23
N VAL A 58 -2.08 -12.35 -4.32
CA VAL A 58 -0.73 -11.85 -4.65
C VAL A 58 -0.75 -10.35 -4.89
N SER A 59 -1.70 -9.85 -5.68
CA SER A 59 -1.82 -8.41 -5.95
C SER A 59 -2.19 -7.60 -4.69
N ALA A 60 -3.10 -8.10 -3.85
CA ALA A 60 -3.39 -7.50 -2.55
C ALA A 60 -2.17 -7.45 -1.62
N ALA A 61 -1.39 -8.54 -1.57
CA ALA A 61 -0.21 -8.62 -0.73
C ALA A 61 0.87 -7.62 -1.17
N ILE A 62 1.11 -7.51 -2.49
CA ILE A 62 2.02 -6.50 -3.05
C ILE A 62 1.52 -5.10 -2.72
N MET A 63 0.24 -4.81 -2.94
CA MET A 63 -0.35 -3.51 -2.63
C MET A 63 -0.27 -3.16 -1.13
N SER A 64 -0.48 -4.13 -0.23
CA SER A 64 -0.31 -3.94 1.22
C SER A 64 1.15 -3.58 1.57
N PHE A 65 2.12 -4.24 0.90
CA PHE A 65 3.53 -3.97 1.09
C PHE A 65 3.93 -2.57 0.57
N GLU A 66 3.39 -2.16 -0.57
CA GLU A 66 3.57 -0.80 -1.11
C GLU A 66 3.10 0.27 -0.12
N TRP A 67 1.92 0.08 0.48
CA TRP A 67 1.43 0.98 1.53
C TRP A 67 2.32 0.98 2.78
N ALA A 68 2.90 -0.15 3.17
CA ALA A 68 3.89 -0.20 4.24
C ALA A 68 5.16 0.60 3.90
N ILE A 69 5.65 0.51 2.66
CA ILE A 69 6.76 1.33 2.17
C ILE A 69 6.42 2.82 2.25
N ILE A 70 5.23 3.22 1.80
CA ILE A 70 4.76 4.61 1.88
C ILE A 70 4.72 5.08 3.35
N ALA A 71 4.22 4.25 4.27
CA ALA A 71 4.20 4.58 5.69
C ALA A 71 5.62 4.83 6.24
N ILE A 72 6.58 3.96 5.93
CA ILE A 72 7.98 4.14 6.34
C ILE A 72 8.57 5.43 5.74
N GLN A 73 8.32 5.68 4.46
CA GLN A 73 8.82 6.88 3.78
C GLN A 73 8.21 8.16 4.37
N ARG A 74 6.92 8.15 4.71
CA ARG A 74 6.23 9.28 5.35
C ARG A 74 6.76 9.54 6.75
N TYR A 75 6.96 8.50 7.56
CA TYR A 75 7.56 8.61 8.89
C TYR A 75 8.95 9.27 8.85
N ARG A 76 9.79 8.86 7.89
CA ARG A 76 11.12 9.46 7.67
C ARG A 76 11.02 10.95 7.28
N LEU A 77 10.05 11.31 6.46
CA LEU A 77 9.82 12.70 6.04
C LEU A 77 9.36 13.57 7.22
N ASP A 78 8.38 13.11 8.00
CA ASP A 78 7.87 13.84 9.16
C ASP A 78 8.98 14.06 10.21
N LYS A 79 9.83 13.05 10.46
CA LYS A 79 11.01 13.19 11.33
C LYS A 79 12.03 14.21 10.82
N ALA A 80 12.24 14.28 9.50
CA ALA A 80 13.16 15.24 8.90
C ALA A 80 12.61 16.68 8.97
N LEU A 81 11.31 16.86 8.78
CA LEU A 81 10.64 18.16 8.90
C LEU A 81 10.67 18.66 10.35
N TYR A 82 10.40 17.80 11.33
CA TYR A 82 10.50 18.14 12.75
C TYR A 82 11.89 18.66 13.13
N LYS A 83 12.95 18.01 12.64
CA LYS A 83 14.33 18.45 12.90
C LYS A 83 14.65 19.85 12.34
N ARG A 84 14.10 20.21 11.18
CA ARG A 84 14.31 21.53 10.56
C ARG A 84 13.52 22.65 11.22
N GLY A 85 12.39 22.35 11.85
CA GLY A 85 11.59 23.35 12.56
C GLY A 85 12.17 23.75 13.92
N ASN A 86 13.07 22.95 14.47
CA ASN A 86 13.67 23.15 15.80
C ASN A 86 15.14 23.61 15.75
N SER A 87 15.66 23.96 14.56
CA SER A 87 17.02 24.46 14.32
C SER A 87 16.97 25.93 13.90
#